data_AF-A0A925VH44-F1
#
_entry.id   AF-A0A925VH44-F1
#
_cell.length_a   1.000
_cell.length_b   1.000
_cell.length_c   1.000
_cell.angle_alpha   90.00
_cell.angle_beta   90.00
_cell.angle_gamma   90.00
#
_symmetry.space_group_name_H-M   'P 1'
#
loop_
_entity.id
_entity.type
_entity.pdbx_description
1 polymer ?
#
loop_
_entity_poly.entity_id
_entity_poly.type
_entity_poly.pdbx_seq_one_letter_code
_entity_poly.pdbx_strand_id
1 'polypeptide(L)'
;MSTLDAATDPQTLLDHRTVAWNQVRRSRYWMYQRFQYRYPGSIRELRQRLMVVPHERYGDQRVCAFDLRVSLPNAATSSLQDDFGNRVFLVYA
;
A
#
# COMPACT_ATOMS: atom_id res chain seq x y z
N MET A 1 -18.97 13.68 8.99
CA MET A 1 -19.41 12.45 8.31
C MET A 1 -19.45 12.75 6.82
N SER A 2 -18.32 12.52 6.14
CA SER A 2 -18.18 12.70 4.68
C SER A 2 -17.42 11.50 4.16
N THR A 3 -18.17 10.62 3.50
CA THR A 3 -17.72 9.40 2.84
C THR A 3 -16.86 9.80 1.66
N LEU A 4 -15.56 9.51 1.72
CA LEU A 4 -14.68 9.55 0.56
C LEU A 4 -14.96 8.31 -0.29
N ASP A 5 -15.94 8.42 -1.20
CA ASP A 5 -16.02 7.58 -2.39
C ASP A 5 -14.87 7.96 -3.35
N ALA A 6 -13.64 7.65 -2.96
CA ALA A 6 -12.44 8.07 -3.67
C ALA A 6 -11.58 6.85 -4.06
N ALA A 7 -12.15 5.91 -4.83
CA ALA A 7 -11.35 4.86 -5.46
C ALA A 7 -12.03 4.17 -6.66
N THR A 8 -12.68 4.91 -7.57
CA THR A 8 -13.04 4.30 -8.87
C THR A 8 -13.06 5.29 -10.04
N ASP A 9 -12.19 6.29 -10.04
CA ASP A 9 -11.85 6.94 -11.32
C ASP A 9 -10.70 6.11 -11.94
N PRO A 10 -10.86 5.52 -13.13
CA PRO A 10 -9.76 4.85 -13.80
C PRO A 10 -8.69 5.90 -14.13
N GLN A 11 -7.74 6.07 -13.21
CA GLN A 11 -6.55 6.88 -13.41
C GLN A 11 -5.88 6.37 -14.69
N THR A 12 -5.87 7.20 -15.73
CA THR A 12 -5.19 6.85 -16.97
C THR A 12 -3.70 6.75 -16.65
N LEU A 13 -3.18 5.52 -16.61
CA LEU A 13 -1.77 5.28 -16.33
C LEU A 13 -0.93 5.74 -17.53
N LEU A 14 0.16 6.45 -17.25
CA LEU A 14 1.11 6.90 -18.26
C LEU A 14 2.15 5.80 -18.53
N ASP A 15 2.50 5.59 -19.80
CA ASP A 15 3.70 4.82 -20.12
C ASP A 15 4.94 5.65 -19.74
N HIS A 16 5.64 5.22 -18.70
CA HIS A 16 6.83 5.91 -18.20
C HIS A 16 7.93 6.10 -19.26
N ARG A 17 7.96 5.27 -20.30
CA ARG A 17 9.00 5.33 -21.35
C ARG A 17 8.80 6.49 -22.32
N THR A 18 7.58 7.02 -22.40
CA THR A 18 7.26 8.14 -23.31
C THR A 18 7.41 9.50 -22.63
N VAL A 19 7.79 9.53 -21.35
CA VAL A 19 7.92 10.75 -20.55
C VAL A 19 9.36 11.29 -20.65
N ALA A 20 9.49 12.55 -21.02
CA ALA A 20 10.77 13.28 -20.95
C ALA A 20 11.10 13.63 -19.48
N TRP A 21 11.58 12.65 -18.72
CA TRP A 21 11.81 12.75 -17.26
C TRP A 21 12.69 13.93 -16.85
N ASN A 22 13.67 14.30 -17.68
CA ASN A 22 14.54 15.45 -17.45
C ASN A 22 13.80 16.80 -17.40
N GLN A 23 12.56 16.87 -17.88
CA GLN A 23 11.72 18.07 -17.85
C GLN A 23 10.63 18.01 -16.76
N VAL A 24 10.49 16.87 -16.07
CA VAL A 24 9.46 16.67 -15.06
C VAL A 24 9.86 17.30 -13.73
N ARG A 25 9.08 18.28 -13.26
CA ARG A 25 9.30 18.91 -11.93
C ARG A 25 8.69 18.14 -10.77
N ARG A 26 7.62 17.39 -11.03
CA ARG A 26 6.89 16.61 -10.02
C ARG A 26 6.19 15.43 -10.67
N SER A 27 6.26 14.28 -10.03
CA SER A 27 5.56 13.07 -10.44
C SER A 27 4.70 12.55 -9.29
N ARG A 28 3.64 11.83 -9.64
CA ARG A 28 2.87 11.01 -8.71
C ARG A 28 2.83 9.60 -9.27
N TYR A 29 3.12 8.62 -8.44
CA TYR A 29 3.09 7.22 -8.80
C TYR A 29 2.00 6.51 -8.02
N TRP A 30 1.30 5.60 -8.70
CA TRP A 30 0.42 4.64 -8.05
C TRP A 30 1.14 3.29 -8.05
N MET A 31 1.37 2.72 -6.86
CA MET A 31 2.00 1.42 -6.70
C MET A 31 0.93 0.41 -6.32
N TYR A 32 0.77 -0.64 -7.13
CA TYR A 32 -0.11 -1.76 -6.82
C TYR A 32 0.73 -2.99 -6.49
N GLN A 33 0.52 -3.54 -5.30
CA GLN A 33 1.16 -4.77 -4.87
C GLN A 33 0.12 -5.76 -4.37
N ARG A 34 0.27 -7.02 -4.74
CA ARG A 34 -0.59 -8.13 -4.30
C ARG A 34 0.28 -9.25 -3.76
N PHE A 35 0.03 -9.63 -2.52
CA PHE A 35 0.66 -10.78 -1.88
C PHE A 35 -0.35 -11.90 -1.76
N GLN A 36 0.07 -13.13 -2.08
CA GLN A 36 -0.76 -14.31 -1.91
C GLN A 36 0.04 -15.37 -1.16
N TYR A 37 -0.48 -15.75 0.00
CA TYR A 37 0.06 -16.83 0.81
C TYR A 37 -0.87 -18.03 0.68
N ARG A 38 -0.30 -19.21 0.39
CA ARG A 38 -1.04 -20.47 0.37
C ARG A 38 -0.47 -21.37 1.46
N TYR A 39 -1.31 -21.73 2.40
CA TYR A 39 -0.97 -22.67 3.47
C TYR A 39 -1.53 -24.05 3.12
N PRO A 40 -0.77 -25.15 3.31
CA PRO A 40 -1.23 -26.50 3.00
C PRO A 40 -2.29 -27.04 3.97
N GLY A 41 -2.56 -26.33 5.07
CA GLY A 41 -3.56 -26.67 6.07
C GLY A 41 -4.04 -25.43 6.83
N SER A 42 -4.87 -25.62 7.86
CA SER A 42 -5.37 -24.52 8.68
C SER A 42 -4.21 -23.79 9.36
N ILE A 43 -4.14 -22.48 9.21
CA ILE A 43 -3.24 -21.64 10.00
C ILE A 43 -3.96 -21.23 11.28
N ARG A 44 -3.24 -21.28 12.40
CA ARG A 44 -3.68 -20.74 13.69
C ARG A 44 -2.71 -19.65 14.08
N GLU A 45 -3.22 -18.60 14.72
CA GLU A 45 -2.41 -17.47 15.20
C GLU A 45 -1.58 -16.82 14.10
N LEU A 46 -2.21 -16.53 12.96
CA LEU A 46 -1.50 -15.87 11.87
C LEU A 46 -0.94 -14.53 12.36
N ARG A 47 0.37 -14.30 12.17
CA ARG A 47 1.05 -13.03 12.48
C ARG A 47 1.98 -12.69 11.34
N GLN A 48 1.45 -12.03 10.32
CA GLN A 48 2.24 -11.65 9.15
C GLN A 48 2.52 -10.17 9.12
N ARG A 49 3.78 -9.84 8.79
CA ARG A 49 4.22 -8.48 8.52
C ARG A 49 4.08 -8.19 7.02
N LEU A 50 3.06 -7.44 6.65
CA LEU A 50 2.89 -6.87 5.32
C LEU A 50 3.35 -5.41 5.38
N MET A 51 4.61 -5.15 5.03
CA MET A 51 5.04 -3.76 4.81
C MET A 51 4.58 -3.33 3.42
N VAL A 52 3.76 -2.29 3.26
CA VAL A 52 3.73 -1.54 1.98
C VAL A 52 3.15 -0.12 2.09
N VAL A 53 3.50 0.67 3.09
CA VAL A 53 3.36 2.12 2.95
C VAL A 53 4.71 2.74 3.30
N PRO A 54 5.41 3.35 2.33
CA PRO A 54 6.65 4.06 2.59
C PRO A 54 6.45 5.09 3.69
N HIS A 55 7.54 5.53 4.30
CA HIS A 55 7.52 6.66 5.24
C HIS A 55 6.65 7.81 4.68
N GLU A 56 5.77 8.36 5.53
CA GLU A 56 4.77 9.35 5.11
C GLU A 56 5.38 10.54 4.36
N ARG A 57 6.59 10.95 4.76
CA ARG A 57 7.50 11.82 4.01
C ARG A 57 8.92 11.25 4.03
N TYR A 58 9.54 11.15 2.87
CA TYR A 58 10.95 10.75 2.74
C TYR A 58 11.64 11.67 1.74
N GLY A 59 12.49 12.57 2.24
CA GLY A 59 13.08 13.64 1.42
C GLY A 59 12.00 14.53 0.79
N ASP A 60 11.95 14.55 -0.54
CA ASP A 60 10.95 15.26 -1.35
C ASP A 60 9.70 14.41 -1.68
N GLN A 61 9.68 13.16 -1.23
CA GLN A 61 8.57 12.23 -1.47
C GLN A 61 7.58 12.28 -0.32
N ARG A 62 6.29 12.07 -0.65
CA ARG A 62 5.24 11.90 0.35
C ARG A 62 4.19 10.90 -0.09
N VAL A 63 3.67 10.12 0.85
CA VAL A 63 2.49 9.28 0.63
C VAL A 63 1.28 10.19 0.50
N CYS A 64 0.60 10.12 -0.65
CA CYS A 64 -0.60 10.93 -0.90
C CYS A 64 -1.88 10.19 -0.48
N ALA A 65 -1.94 8.89 -0.75
CA ALA A 65 -3.03 8.00 -0.39
C ALA A 65 -2.49 6.56 -0.41
N PHE A 66 -3.16 5.66 0.30
CA PHE A 66 -2.95 4.22 0.21
C PHE A 66 -4.27 3.50 0.47
N ASP A 67 -4.40 2.29 -0.05
CA ASP A 67 -5.52 1.38 0.21
C ASP A 67 -4.97 -0.01 0.52
N LEU A 68 -5.48 -0.65 1.57
CA LEU A 68 -5.11 -2.01 1.97
C LEU A 68 -6.35 -2.87 2.01
N ARG A 69 -6.35 -3.97 1.24
CA ARG A 69 -7.42 -4.97 1.23
C ARG A 69 -6.89 -6.32 1.65
N VAL A 70 -7.51 -6.92 2.66
CA VAL A 70 -7.25 -8.27 3.13
C VAL A 70 -8.46 -9.13 2.82
N SER A 71 -8.28 -10.19 2.02
CA SER A 71 -9.37 -11.07 1.59
C SER A 71 -9.65 -12.22 2.57
N LEU A 72 -8.86 -12.38 3.63
CA LEU A 72 -9.04 -13.41 4.64
C LEU A 72 -10.24 -13.06 5.54
N PRO A 73 -11.26 -13.93 5.63
CA PRO A 73 -12.42 -13.68 6.49
C PRO A 73 -12.01 -13.52 7.96
N ASN A 74 -12.67 -12.60 8.67
CA ASN A 74 -12.42 -12.27 10.08
C ASN A 74 -11.01 -11.78 10.40
N ALA A 75 -10.19 -11.46 9.40
CA ALA A 75 -8.86 -10.94 9.64
C ALA A 75 -8.93 -9.57 10.31
N ALA A 76 -8.13 -9.39 11.36
CA ALA A 76 -7.90 -8.09 11.97
C ALA A 76 -6.59 -7.52 11.45
N THR A 77 -6.54 -6.20 11.26
CA THR A 77 -5.31 -5.50 10.88
C THR A 77 -4.93 -4.48 11.93
N SER A 78 -3.66 -4.45 12.32
CA SER A 78 -3.07 -3.33 13.05
C SER A 78 -1.91 -2.74 12.25
N SER A 79 -1.45 -1.55 12.63
CA SER A 79 -0.27 -0.95 12.01
C SER A 79 0.68 -0.40 13.04
N LEU A 80 1.98 -0.47 12.73
CA LEU A 80 3.07 0.13 13.50
C LEU A 80 4.04 0.84 12.55
N GLN A 81 4.92 1.67 13.11
CA GLN A 81 6.06 2.22 12.37
C GLN A 81 7.31 1.41 12.71
N ASP A 82 8.09 1.07 11.70
CA ASP A 82 9.42 0.50 11.93
C ASP A 82 10.47 1.59 12.15
N ASP A 83 11.72 1.18 12.40
CA ASP A 83 12.83 2.10 12.68
C ASP A 83 13.16 3.03 11.50
N PHE A 84 12.66 2.73 10.31
CA PHE A 84 12.79 3.58 9.12
C PHE A 84 11.56 4.48 8.91
N GLY A 85 10.57 4.39 9.79
CA GLY A 85 9.28 5.10 9.75
C GLY A 85 8.34 4.60 8.65
N ASN A 86 8.60 3.43 8.07
CA ASN A 86 7.63 2.79 7.18
C ASN A 86 6.43 2.35 8.01
N ARG A 87 5.22 2.50 7.46
CA ARG A 87 4.02 1.96 8.08
C ARG A 87 3.89 0.49 7.70
N VAL A 88 3.93 -0.34 8.72
CA VAL A 88 3.91 -1.80 8.63
C VAL A 88 2.56 -2.29 9.10
N PHE A 89 1.88 -3.10 8.28
CA PHE A 89 0.62 -3.72 8.66
C PHE A 89 0.87 -5.13 9.20
N LEU A 90 0.24 -5.42 10.33
CA LEU A 90 0.14 -6.75 10.91
C LEU A 90 -1.24 -7.31 10.62
N VAL A 91 -1.29 -8.54 10.11
CA VAL A 91 -2.55 -9.26 9.86
C VAL A 91 -2.67 -10.42 10.85
N TYR A 92 -3.83 -10.51 11.48
CA TYR A 92 -4.18 -11.54 12.47
C TYR A 92 -5.40 -12.34 12.04
N ALA A 93 -5.38 -13.65 12.27
CA ALA A 93 -6.49 -14.58 12.03
C ALA A 93 -6.36 -15.84 12.90
#